data_AF-A0A085ABD3-F1
#
_entry.id   AF-A0A085ABD3-F1
#
_cell.length_a   1.000
_cell.length_b   1.000
_cell.length_c   1.000
_cell.angle_alpha   90.00
_cell.angle_beta   90.00
_cell.angle_gamma   90.00
#
_symmetry.space_group_name_H-M   'P 1'
#
loop_
_entity.id
_entity.type
_entity.pdbx_description
1 polymer ?
#
loop_
_entity_poly.entity_id
_entity_poly.type
_entity_poly.pdbx_seq_one_letter_code
_entity_poly.pdbx_strand_id
1 'polypeptide(L)'
;MEKGLPLNRVTNVTVTLSARAAQGRNFGSMLILGNSTVIPISERLRLYSAPDDIGDDFGVDSEEYAAAVIWFSQSPRPTQVYVG
;
A
#
# COMPACT_ATOMS: atom_id res chain seq x y z
N MET A 1 -38.51 -50.24 5.74
CA MET A 1 -38.31 -49.18 4.74
C MET A 1 -38.57 -47.85 5.42
N GLU A 2 -37.55 -47.20 5.99
CA GLU A 2 -37.73 -45.89 6.63
C GLU A 2 -37.76 -44.80 5.56
N LYS A 3 -38.85 -44.03 5.56
CA LYS A 3 -39.07 -42.90 4.66
C LYS A 3 -38.50 -41.65 5.32
N GLY A 4 -37.25 -41.32 4.99
CA GLY A 4 -36.56 -40.12 5.51
C GLY A 4 -37.34 -38.83 5.21
N LEU A 5 -37.60 -38.04 6.24
CA LEU A 5 -38.25 -36.73 6.13
C LEU A 5 -37.35 -35.75 5.35
N PRO A 6 -37.90 -34.92 4.45
CA PRO A 6 -37.09 -34.02 3.63
C PRO A 6 -36.36 -32.97 4.47
N LEU A 7 -35.03 -32.96 4.39
CA LEU A 7 -34.09 -32.12 5.15
C LEU A 7 -34.14 -30.63 4.76
N ASN A 8 -34.96 -30.24 3.78
CA ASN A 8 -35.13 -28.85 3.34
C ASN A 8 -35.73 -27.95 4.45
N ARG A 9 -36.32 -28.51 5.51
CA ARG A 9 -36.89 -27.72 6.61
C ARG A 9 -35.86 -27.20 7.62
N VAL A 10 -34.59 -27.61 7.56
CA VAL A 10 -33.61 -27.30 8.62
C VAL A 10 -32.76 -26.06 8.29
N THR A 11 -32.34 -25.85 7.04
CA THR A 11 -31.59 -24.65 6.64
C THR A 11 -31.62 -24.43 5.13
N ASN A 12 -31.95 -23.21 4.70
CA ASN A 12 -31.80 -22.76 3.32
C ASN A 12 -30.59 -21.81 3.25
N VAL A 13 -29.49 -22.25 2.63
CA VAL A 13 -28.24 -21.47 2.55
C VAL A 13 -28.10 -20.94 1.14
N THR A 14 -28.26 -19.63 0.99
CA THR A 14 -27.95 -18.93 -0.26
C THR A 14 -26.59 -18.26 -0.12
N VAL A 15 -25.59 -18.74 -0.86
CA VAL A 15 -24.26 -18.13 -0.93
C VAL A 15 -24.26 -17.12 -2.08
N THR A 16 -24.47 -15.85 -1.77
CA THR A 16 -24.36 -14.77 -2.75
C THR A 16 -22.91 -14.33 -2.85
N LEU A 17 -22.19 -14.83 -3.85
CA LEU A 17 -20.88 -14.32 -4.24
C LEU A 17 -21.07 -13.04 -5.05
N SER A 18 -21.22 -11.90 -4.38
CA SER A 18 -21.08 -10.60 -5.07
C SER A 18 -19.64 -10.48 -5.54
N ALA A 19 -19.41 -10.26 -6.84
CA ALA A 19 -18.08 -10.00 -7.37
C ALA A 19 -17.48 -8.81 -6.61
N ARG A 20 -16.38 -9.04 -5.87
CA ARG A 20 -15.57 -7.91 -5.39
C ARG A 20 -15.13 -7.16 -6.63
N ALA A 21 -15.42 -5.86 -6.70
CA ALA A 21 -14.96 -5.01 -7.79
C ALA A 21 -13.47 -5.27 -8.03
N ALA A 22 -13.06 -5.34 -9.30
CA ALA A 22 -11.64 -5.49 -9.64
C ALA A 22 -10.88 -4.42 -8.87
N GLN A 23 -9.99 -4.84 -7.96
CA GLN A 23 -9.15 -3.90 -7.23
C GLN A 23 -8.41 -3.11 -8.31
N GLY A 24 -8.63 -1.79 -8.33
CA GLY A 24 -7.87 -0.92 -9.21
C GLY A 24 -6.40 -1.22 -9.00
N ARG A 25 -5.64 -1.39 -10.09
CA ARG A 25 -4.21 -1.67 -10.03
C ARG A 25 -3.58 -0.63 -9.10
N ASN A 26 -3.13 -1.06 -7.92
CA ASN A 26 -2.40 -0.19 -7.02
C ASN A 26 -1.21 0.36 -7.82
N PHE A 27 -1.02 1.68 -7.82
CA PHE A 27 0.17 2.27 -8.43
C PHE A 27 1.35 1.66 -7.68
N GLY A 28 2.28 1.04 -8.40
CA GLY A 28 3.47 0.43 -7.77
C GLY A 28 4.12 1.47 -6.87
N SER A 29 4.51 1.07 -5.65
CA SER A 29 5.15 1.99 -4.71
C SER A 29 6.44 2.53 -5.33
N MET A 30 6.54 3.85 -5.48
CA MET A 30 7.74 4.49 -6.00
C MET A 30 8.95 4.18 -5.11
N LEU A 31 10.12 3.98 -5.73
CA LEU A 31 11.42 3.90 -5.07
C LEU A 31 12.27 5.09 -5.52
N ILE A 32 12.70 5.89 -4.56
CA ILE A 32 13.74 6.92 -4.73
C ILE A 32 15.07 6.27 -4.34
N LEU A 33 16.03 6.25 -5.26
CA LEU A 33 17.35 5.70 -5.04
C LEU A 33 18.35 6.85 -4.83
N GLY A 34 18.96 6.89 -3.65
CA GLY A 34 19.93 7.91 -3.26
C GLY A 34 21.32 7.32 -2.99
N ASN A 35 22.31 8.20 -2.80
CA ASN A 35 23.64 7.81 -2.29
C ASN A 35 23.85 8.22 -0.82
N SER A 36 22.81 8.77 -0.18
CA SER A 36 22.82 9.19 1.21
C SER A 36 23.13 8.04 2.18
N THR A 37 23.77 8.38 3.30
CA THR A 37 24.13 7.42 4.36
C THR A 37 23.11 7.39 5.51
N VAL A 38 22.00 8.13 5.38
CA VAL A 38 20.93 8.23 6.38
C VAL A 38 20.25 6.88 6.61
N ILE A 39 20.02 6.10 5.54
CA ILE A 39 19.47 4.74 5.65
C ILE A 39 20.64 3.75 5.76
N PRO A 40 20.77 3.02 6.87
CA PRO A 40 21.87 2.08 7.05
C PRO A 40 21.72 0.87 6.12
N ILE A 41 22.84 0.26 5.75
CA ILE A 41 22.91 -0.92 4.88
C ILE A 41 22.12 -2.12 5.45
N SER A 42 21.93 -2.18 6.78
CA SER A 42 21.08 -3.20 7.41
C SER A 42 19.59 -3.03 7.12
N GLU A 43 19.15 -1.79 6.88
CA GLU A 43 17.76 -1.46 6.56
C GLU A 43 17.54 -1.44 5.04
N ARG A 44 18.46 -0.84 4.27
CA ARG A 44 18.47 -0.68 2.80
C ARG A 44 17.30 0.10 2.21
N LEU A 45 16.10 -0.01 2.75
CA LEU A 45 14.88 0.59 2.23
C LEU A 45 14.00 1.02 3.39
N ARG A 46 13.63 2.30 3.44
CA ARG A 46 12.66 2.84 4.41
C ARG A 46 11.41 3.32 3.68
N LEU A 47 10.25 3.02 4.26
CA LEU A 47 8.94 3.48 3.79
C LEU A 47 8.60 4.80 4.45
N TYR A 48 8.14 5.77 3.66
CA TYR A 48 7.64 7.06 4.13
C TYR A 48 6.23 7.32 3.60
N SER A 49 5.45 8.12 4.34
CA SER A 49 4.07 8.48 3.99
C SER A 49 3.87 9.98 3.78
N ALA A 50 4.84 10.81 4.17
CA ALA A 50 4.87 12.25 3.91
C ALA A 50 6.28 12.71 3.50
N PRO A 51 6.39 13.84 2.77
CA PRO A 51 7.68 14.43 2.47
C PRO A 51 8.36 14.98 3.74
N ASP A 52 7.59 15.46 4.71
CA ASP A 52 8.12 16.00 5.98
C ASP A 52 8.94 14.95 6.74
N ASP A 53 8.49 13.69 6.78
CA ASP A 53 9.22 12.57 7.39
C ASP A 53 10.60 12.34 6.74
N ILE A 54 10.69 12.55 5.42
CA ILE A 54 11.96 12.46 4.67
C ILE A 54 12.82 13.69 4.96
N GLY A 55 12.21 14.86 5.12
CA GLY A 55 12.91 16.09 5.49
C GLY A 55 13.52 16.02 6.88
N ASP A 56 12.86 15.35 7.83
CA ASP A 56 13.38 15.12 9.18
C ASP A 56 14.61 14.19 9.17
N ASP A 57 14.61 13.17 8.30
CA ASP A 57 15.70 12.19 8.21
C ASP A 57 16.88 12.64 7.32
N PHE A 58 16.60 13.23 6.15
CA PHE A 58 17.62 13.59 5.14
C PHE A 58 17.95 15.09 5.10
N GLY A 59 17.11 15.93 5.70
CA GLY A 59 17.18 17.39 5.58
C GLY A 59 16.40 17.92 4.36
N VAL A 60 15.89 19.15 4.49
CA VAL A 60 15.08 19.81 3.43
C VAL A 60 15.88 20.21 2.19
N ASP A 61 17.21 20.21 2.28
CA ASP A 61 18.10 20.49 1.15
C ASP A 61 18.51 19.21 0.39
N SER A 62 18.03 18.04 0.81
CA SER A 62 18.35 16.75 0.17
C SER A 62 17.62 16.54 -1.15
N GLU A 63 18.26 15.78 -2.06
CA GLU A 63 17.64 15.38 -3.32
C GLU A 63 16.45 14.43 -3.07
N GLU A 64 16.52 13.60 -2.03
CA GLU A 64 15.46 12.70 -1.60
C GLU A 64 14.21 13.46 -1.15
N TYR A 65 14.37 14.54 -0.38
CA TYR A 65 13.26 15.42 0.01
C TYR A 65 12.65 16.12 -1.19
N ALA A 66 13.48 16.70 -2.07
CA ALA A 66 12.99 17.36 -3.29
C ALA A 66 12.19 16.41 -4.19
N ALA A 67 12.65 15.17 -4.36
CA ALA A 67 11.94 14.14 -5.11
C ALA A 67 10.62 13.74 -4.42
N ALA A 68 10.61 13.62 -3.09
CA ALA A 68 9.42 13.31 -2.32
C ALA A 68 8.34 14.38 -2.45
N VAL A 69 8.71 15.67 -2.43
CA VAL A 69 7.78 16.79 -2.63
C VAL A 69 7.06 16.66 -3.98
N ILE A 70 7.79 16.33 -5.06
CA ILE A 70 7.23 16.12 -6.39
C ILE A 70 6.34 14.88 -6.45
N TRP A 71 6.72 13.79 -5.77
CA TRP A 71 5.91 12.57 -5.71
C TRP A 71 4.57 12.83 -5.03
N PHE A 72 4.57 13.47 -3.86
CA PHE A 72 3.36 13.73 -3.09
C PHE A 72 2.50 14.88 -3.65
N SER A 73 2.99 15.66 -4.62
CA SER A 73 2.19 16.68 -5.32
C SER A 73 1.30 16.14 -6.43
N GLN A 74 1.33 14.83 -6.71
CA GLN A 74 0.52 14.21 -7.75
C GLN A 74 -0.97 14.15 -7.38
N SER A 75 -1.84 14.00 -8.38
CA SER A 75 -3.28 13.82 -8.22
C SER A 75 -3.76 12.59 -9.00
N PRO A 76 -4.29 11.54 -8.34
CA PRO A 76 -4.50 11.40 -6.89
C PRO A 76 -3.19 11.39 -6.10
N ARG A 77 -3.20 11.95 -4.88
CA ARG A 77 -2.01 12.00 -4.02
C ARG A 77 -1.57 10.58 -3.63
N PRO A 78 -0.31 10.21 -3.88
CA PRO A 78 0.25 8.94 -3.41
C PRO A 78 0.26 8.87 -1.88
N THR A 79 0.14 7.65 -1.35
CA THR A 79 0.10 7.41 0.10
C THR A 79 1.44 6.98 0.67
N GLN A 80 2.39 6.59 -0.18
CA GLN A 80 3.66 6.02 0.25
C GLN A 80 4.76 6.16 -0.81
N VAL A 81 6.01 6.20 -0.35
CA VAL A 81 7.23 6.14 -1.16
C VAL A 81 8.31 5.37 -0.40
N TYR A 82 9.13 4.60 -1.11
CA TYR A 82 10.33 3.99 -0.55
C TYR A 82 11.55 4.84 -0.89
N VAL A 83 12.50 4.94 0.05
CA VAL A 83 13.82 5.51 -0.18
C VAL A 83 14.87 4.47 0.19
N GLY A 84 15.95 4.36 -0.59
CA GLY A 84 17.09 3.48 -0.32
C GLY A 84 18.22 3.62 -1.31
#